data_AF-A0A387BA29-F1
#
_entry.id   AF-A0A387BA29-F1
#
_cell.length_a   1.000
_cell.length_b   1.000
_cell.length_c   1.000
_cell.angle_alpha   90.00
_cell.angle_beta   90.00
_cell.angle_gamma   90.00
#
_symmetry.space_group_name_H-M   'P 1'
#
loop_
_entity.id
_entity.type
_entity.pdbx_description
1 polymer ?
#
loop_
_entity_poly.entity_id
_entity_poly.type
_entity_poly.pdbx_seq_one_letter_code
_entity_poly.pdbx_strand_id
1 'polypeptide(L)' 'MTDCGCEKAKAELEEFLHRELSEQDLVDIQEHLDGCEDCSGEHLVGLTLTQKVQRACQEKAPEELRASILASLDS' A
#
# COMPACT_ATOMS: atom_id res chain seq x y z
N MET A 1 -22.27 5.84 -20.07
CA MET A 1 -20.87 5.86 -19.62
C MET A 1 -20.95 5.71 -18.12
N THR A 2 -20.77 4.48 -17.65
CA THR A 2 -20.85 4.17 -16.22
C THR A 2 -19.65 4.82 -15.57
N ASP A 3 -19.89 5.78 -14.69
CA ASP A 3 -18.85 6.33 -13.85
C ASP A 3 -18.35 5.19 -12.95
N CYS A 4 -17.21 4.61 -13.31
CA CYS A 4 -16.62 3.48 -12.61
C CYS A 4 -16.01 3.90 -11.26
N GLY A 5 -16.06 5.19 -10.89
CA GLY A 5 -15.47 5.70 -9.66
C GLY A 5 -13.95 5.90 -9.73
N CYS A 6 -13.36 5.82 -10.94
CA CYS A 6 -11.92 5.89 -11.12
C CYS A 6 -11.31 7.24 -10.69
N GLU A 7 -12.05 8.36 -10.83
CA GLU A 7 -11.53 9.66 -10.39
C GLU A 7 -11.35 9.71 -8.87
N LYS A 8 -12.33 9.20 -8.11
CA LYS A 8 -12.24 9.08 -6.64
C LYS A 8 -11.09 8.13 -6.26
N ALA A 9 -11.07 6.94 -6.85
CA ALA A 9 -10.03 5.94 -6.56
C ALA A 9 -8.62 6.47 -6.85
N LYS A 10 -8.42 7.20 -7.95
CA LYS A 10 -7.11 7.81 -8.27
C LYS A 10 -6.74 8.95 -7.34
N ALA A 11 -7.71 9.74 -6.87
CA ALA A 11 -7.46 10.82 -5.93
C ALA A 11 -7.03 10.29 -4.55
N GLU A 12 -7.62 9.18 -4.11
CA GLU A 12 -7.37 8.55 -2.80
C GLU A 12 -6.24 7.50 -2.84
N LEU A 13 -5.69 7.20 -4.03
CA LEU A 13 -4.74 6.10 -4.22
C LEU A 13 -3.42 6.29 -3.45
N GLU A 14 -2.95 7.52 -3.32
CA GLU A 14 -1.73 7.83 -2.57
C GLU A 14 -1.94 7.58 -1.07
N GLU A 15 -3.06 8.04 -0.54
CA GLU A 15 -3.45 7.83 0.86
C GLU A 15 -3.68 6.33 1.14
N PHE A 16 -4.23 5.59 0.18
CA PHE A 16 -4.33 4.14 0.25
C PHE A 16 -2.96 3.45 0.33
N LEU A 17 -2.01 3.83 -0.52
CA LEU A 17 -0.63 3.29 -0.53
C LEU A 17 0.08 3.53 0.81
N HIS A 18 -0.21 4.65 1.47
CA HIS A 18 0.39 5.03 2.76
C HIS A 18 -0.43 4.55 3.97
N ARG A 19 -1.58 3.91 3.75
CA ARG A 19 -2.54 3.48 4.79
C ARG A 19 -3.06 4.63 5.65
N GLU A 20 -3.33 5.76 5.02
CA GLU A 20 -3.80 7.01 5.65
C GLU A 20 -5.31 7.23 5.48
N LEU A 21 -6.02 6.23 4.95
CA LEU A 21 -7.47 6.24 4.77
C LEU A 21 -8.22 5.67 5.97
N SER A 22 -9.51 6.00 6.06
CA SER A 22 -10.44 5.35 7.00
C SER A 22 -10.63 3.87 6.63
N GLU A 23 -11.03 3.03 7.58
CA GLU A 23 -11.29 1.60 7.30
C GLU A 23 -12.35 1.39 6.21
N GLN A 24 -13.33 2.30 6.12
CA GLN A 24 -14.38 2.25 5.09
C GLN A 24 -13.81 2.58 3.71
N ASP A 25 -13.04 3.66 3.60
CA ASP A 25 -12.45 4.08 2.33
C ASP A 25 -11.40 3.06 1.82
N LEU A 26 -10.68 2.39 2.74
CA LEU A 26 -9.78 1.29 2.39
C LEU A 26 -10.52 0.13 1.71
N VAL A 27 -11.71 -0.23 2.21
CA VAL A 27 -12.52 -1.29 1.61
C VAL A 27 -13.05 -0.85 0.25
N ASP A 28 -13.61 0.36 0.16
CA ASP A 28 -14.18 0.90 -1.07
C ASP A 28 -13.14 0.94 -2.21
N ILE A 29 -11.94 1.45 -1.94
CA ILE A 29 -10.89 1.51 -2.95
C ILE A 29 -10.34 0.13 -3.30
N GLN A 30 -10.23 -0.80 -2.33
CA GLN A 30 -9.81 -2.17 -2.59
C GLN A 30 -10.80 -2.88 -3.51
N GLU A 31 -12.10 -2.76 -3.26
CA GLU A 31 -13.15 -3.32 -4.12
C GLU A 31 -13.07 -2.73 -5.54
N HIS A 32 -12.77 -1.44 -5.67
CA HIS A 32 -12.56 -0.81 -6.97
C HIS A 32 -11.31 -1.35 -7.68
N LEU A 33 -10.17 -1.48 -6.98
CA LEU A 33 -8.94 -2.01 -7.56
C LEU A 33 -9.13 -3.45 -8.09
N ASP A 34 -9.88 -4.28 -7.36
CA ASP A 34 -10.20 -5.65 -7.77
C ASP A 34 -11.05 -5.72 -9.05
N GLY A 35 -11.85 -4.68 -9.31
CA GLY A 35 -12.73 -4.59 -10.48
C GLY A 35 -12.19 -3.74 -11.65
N CYS A 36 -11.09 -3.02 -11.48
CA CYS A 36 -10.61 -2.01 -12.43
C CYS A 36 -9.11 -2.20 -12.76
N GLU A 37 -8.83 -2.66 -13.99
CA GLU A 37 -7.45 -2.89 -14.46
C GLU A 37 -6.64 -1.59 -14.52
N ASP A 38 -7.25 -0.48 -14.93
CA ASP A 38 -6.56 0.82 -15.03
C ASP A 38 -6.07 1.29 -13.66
N CYS A 39 -6.94 1.28 -12.64
CA CYS A 39 -6.58 1.70 -11.29
C CYS A 39 -5.63 0.71 -10.61
N SER A 40 -5.78 -0.59 -10.87
CA SER A 40 -4.80 -1.60 -10.46
C SER A 40 -3.41 -1.35 -11.07
N GLY A 41 -3.35 -0.92 -12.32
CA GLY A 41 -2.11 -0.52 -12.98
C GLY A 41 -1.44 0.67 -12.29
N GLU A 42 -2.18 1.74 -12.02
CA GLU A 42 -1.68 2.91 -11.29
C GLU A 42 -1.21 2.55 -9.87
N HIS A 43 -1.97 1.72 -9.16
CA HIS A 43 -1.60 1.21 -7.85
C HIS A 43 -0.25 0.48 -7.87
N LEU A 44 -0.05 -0.38 -8.87
CA LEU A 44 1.20 -1.14 -9.03
C LEU A 44 2.40 -0.22 -9.32
N VAL A 45 2.19 0.85 -10.10
CA VAL A 45 3.24 1.86 -10.35
C VAL A 45 3.62 2.55 -9.04
N GLY A 46 2.65 3.05 -8.28
CA GLY A 46 2.88 3.71 -6.99
C GLY A 46 3.61 2.79 -6.00
N LEU A 47 3.12 1.55 -5.84
CA LEU A 47 3.74 0.53 -4.99
C LEU A 47 5.19 0.26 -5.40
N THR A 48 5.46 0.14 -6.70
CA THR A 48 6.81 -0.13 -7.22
C THR A 48 7.76 1.03 -6.90
N LEU A 49 7.30 2.27 -7.01
CA LEU A 49 8.09 3.46 -6.68
C LEU A 49 8.39 3.50 -5.17
N THR A 50 7.38 3.34 -4.32
CA THR A 50 7.54 3.33 -2.87
C THR A 50 8.52 2.25 -2.41
N GLN A 51 8.41 1.04 -2.95
CA GLN A 51 9.36 -0.05 -2.64
C GLN A 51 10.79 0.27 -3.09
N LYS A 52 10.97 0.92 -4.25
CA LYS A 52 12.31 1.34 -4.71
C LYS A 52 12.93 2.38 -3.78
N VAL A 53 12.14 3.38 -3.35
CA VAL A 53 12.60 4.39 -2.40
C VAL A 53 12.96 3.75 -1.07
N GLN A 54 12.09 2.88 -0.53
CA GLN A 54 12.33 2.18 0.72
C GLN A 54 13.62 1.33 0.67
N ARG A 55 13.87 0.63 -0.44
CA ARG A 55 15.11 -0.15 -0.62
C ARG A 55 16.36 0.72 -0.72
N ALA A 56 16.25 1.92 -1.25
CA ALA A 56 17.36 2.87 -1.30
C ALA A 56 17.66 3.45 0.09
N CYS A 57 16.67 3.54 0.98
CA CYS A 57 16.84 3.96 2.37
C CYS A 57 17.43 2.81 3.20
N GLN A 58 18.76 2.78 3.37
CA GLN A 58 19.47 1.69 4.07
C GLN A 58 19.52 1.85 5.61
N GLU A 59 18.44 2.33 6.22
CA GLU A 59 18.36 2.40 7.68
C GLU A 59 18.21 0.99 8.25
N LYS A 60 19.31 0.43 8.75
CA LYS A 60 19.31 -0.90 9.35
C LYS A 60 18.73 -0.83 10.76
N ALA A 61 17.69 -1.62 11.00
CA ALA A 61 17.17 -1.84 12.35
C ALA A 61 18.27 -2.41 13.28
N PRO A 62 18.29 -2.03 14.57
CA PRO A 62 19.24 -2.58 15.54
C PRO A 62 19.14 -4.11 15.64
N GLU A 63 20.28 -4.79 15.78
CA GLU A 63 20.32 -6.27 15.82
C GLU A 63 19.55 -6.85 17.01
N GLU A 64 19.57 -6.16 18.16
CA GLU A 64 18.80 -6.52 19.36
C GLU A 64 17.29 -6.61 19.09
N LEU A 65 16.74 -5.65 18.34
CA LEU A 65 15.32 -5.65 17.98
C LEU A 65 14.98 -6.82 17.07
N ARG A 66 15.86 -7.11 16.11
CA ARG A 66 15.70 -8.27 15.22
C ARG A 66 15.73 -9.59 16.00
N ALA A 67 16.65 -9.74 16.95
CA ALA A 67 16.75 -10.92 17.81
C ALA A 67 15.48 -11.11 18.66
N SER A 68 14.95 -10.02 19.24
CA SER A 68 13.70 -10.04 20.01
C SER A 68 12.50 -10.50 19.19
N ILE A 69 12.34 -9.97 17.96
CA ILE A 69 11.25 -10.36 17.06
C ILE A 69 11.34 -11.84 16.70
N LEU A 70 12.53 -12.33 16.33
CA LEU A 70 12.72 -13.75 15.99
C LEU A 70 12.35 -14.67 17.17
N ALA A 71 12.77 -14.33 18.39
CA ALA A 71 12.42 -15.11 19.58
C ALA A 71 10.91 -15.19 19.85
N SER A 72 10.14 -14.16 19.49
CA SER A 72 8.67 -14.14 19.63
C SER A 72 7.91 -14.95 18.57
N LEU A 73 8.55 -15.29 17.45
CA LEU A 73 7.93 -16.09 16.38
C LEU A 73 8.16 -17.60 16.58
N ASP A 74 9.22 -17.97 17.32
CA ASP A 74 9.58 -19.36 17.64
C ASP A 74 8.85 -19.91 18.89
N SER A 75 8.01 -19.10 19.55
CA SER A 75 7.18 -19.47 20.71
C SER A 75 5.74 -19.76 20.33
#